data_AF-A0A482XSY1-F1
#
_entry.id   AF-A0A482XSY1-F1
#
_cell.length_a   1.000
_cell.length_b   1.000
_cell.length_c   1.000
_cell.angle_alpha   90.00
_cell.angle_beta   90.00
_cell.angle_gamma   90.00
#
_symmetry.space_group_name_H-M   'P 1'
#
loop_
_entity.id
_entity.type
_entity.pdbx_description
1 polymer ?
#
loop_
_entity_poly.entity_id
_entity_poly.type
_entity_poly.pdbx_seq_one_letter_code
_entity_poly.pdbx_strand_id
1 'polypeptide(L)'
;LYQIYCKIDKFSTVLTYFATRKWVFTNQNVQNLWRRLSPEDQAKFNFDMKKLDWDHFFYNYIRGLRVYLLKDDMSTLPDAMIRWN
;
A
#
# COMPACT_ATOMS: atom_id res chain seq x y z
N LEU A 1 24.62 -17.43 -2.64
CA LEU A 1 23.65 -17.73 -1.55
C LEU A 1 24.00 -17.01 -0.25
N TYR A 2 25.20 -17.16 0.32
CA TYR A 2 25.61 -16.50 1.57
C TYR A 2 25.41 -14.97 1.59
N GLN A 3 25.82 -14.26 0.53
CA GLN A 3 25.65 -12.79 0.48
C GLN A 3 24.18 -12.33 0.46
N ILE A 4 23.29 -13.13 -0.15
CA ILE A 4 21.84 -12.83 -0.16
C ILE A 4 21.28 -13.02 1.25
N TYR A 5 21.69 -14.09 1.94
CA TYR A 5 21.32 -14.34 3.33
C TYR A 5 21.73 -13.19 4.25
N CYS A 6 22.99 -12.72 4.20
CA CYS A 6 23.43 -11.59 5.02
C CYS A 6 22.65 -10.30 4.75
N LYS A 7 22.23 -10.06 3.50
CA LYS A 7 21.38 -8.92 3.16
C LYS A 7 19.99 -9.07 3.79
N ILE A 8 19.34 -10.21 3.62
CA ILE A 8 18.01 -10.50 4.17
C ILE A 8 18.04 -10.38 5.70
N ASP A 9 19.03 -10.96 6.36
CA ASP A 9 19.20 -10.93 7.81
C ASP A 9 19.34 -9.49 8.35
N LYS A 10 20.17 -8.67 7.68
CA LYS A 10 20.31 -7.25 8.01
C LYS A 10 19.00 -6.48 7.84
N PHE A 11 18.28 -6.69 6.73
CA PHE A 11 16.99 -6.04 6.50
C PHE A 11 15.93 -6.48 7.52
N SER A 12 15.87 -7.79 7.81
CA SER A 12 14.97 -8.36 8.80
C SER A 12 15.21 -7.73 10.16
N THR A 13 16.47 -7.62 10.59
CA THR A 13 16.85 -7.00 11.86
C THR A 13 16.35 -5.55 11.97
N VAL A 14 16.54 -4.74 10.92
CA VAL A 14 16.10 -3.34 10.90
C VAL A 14 14.57 -3.23 10.90
N LEU A 15 13.89 -4.08 10.12
CA LEU A 15 12.43 -4.04 9.99
C LEU A 15 11.71 -4.62 11.20
N THR A 16 12.35 -5.50 11.97
CA THR A 16 11.75 -6.20 13.12
C THR A 16 11.12 -5.21 14.09
N TYR A 17 11.81 -4.10 14.39
CA TYR A 17 11.29 -3.08 15.30
C TYR A 17 9.94 -2.50 14.84
N PHE A 18 9.80 -2.24 13.54
CA PHE A 18 8.59 -1.64 12.96
C PHE A 18 7.50 -2.68 12.73
N ALA A 19 7.87 -3.90 12.36
CA ALA A 19 6.95 -4.95 11.96
C ALA A 19 6.32 -5.72 13.14
N THR A 20 7.04 -5.90 14.26
CA THR A 20 6.57 -6.77 15.35
C THR A 20 5.88 -6.04 16.48
N ARG A 21 5.94 -4.70 16.50
CA ARG A 21 5.31 -3.89 17.54
C ARG A 21 3.86 -3.57 17.16
N LYS A 22 3.00 -3.53 18.18
CA LYS A 22 1.63 -3.05 18.01
C LYS A 22 1.64 -1.52 17.99
N TRP A 23 1.18 -0.97 16.88
CA TRP A 23 0.98 0.46 16.73
C TRP A 23 -0.50 0.78 16.82
N VAL A 24 -0.85 1.73 17.70
CA VAL A 24 -2.21 2.26 17.79
C VAL A 24 -2.22 3.61 17.11
N PHE A 25 -2.74 3.65 15.89
CA PHE A 25 -2.92 4.89 15.15
C PHE A 25 -4.30 5.47 15.46
N THR A 26 -4.36 6.75 15.79
CA THR A 26 -5.61 7.49 15.99
C THR A 26 -5.72 8.58 14.94
N ASN A 27 -6.93 8.79 14.41
CA ASN A 27 -7.21 9.84 13.43
C ASN A 27 -8.40 10.71 13.85
N GLN A 28 -8.62 10.84 15.16
CA GLN A 28 -9.81 11.50 15.72
C GLN A 28 -9.99 12.94 15.21
N ASN A 29 -8.90 13.70 15.10
CA ASN A 29 -8.94 15.07 14.61
C ASN A 29 -9.37 15.15 13.14
N VAL A 30 -8.93 14.22 12.30
CA VAL A 30 -9.33 14.14 10.88
C VAL A 30 -10.81 13.80 10.78
N GLN A 31 -11.29 12.84 11.58
CA GLN A 31 -12.71 12.50 11.60
C GLN A 31 -13.57 13.65 12.11
N ASN A 32 -13.12 14.36 13.14
CA ASN A 32 -13.82 15.52 13.69
C ASN A 32 -13.89 16.67 12.68
N LEU A 33 -12.80 16.91 11.95
CA LEU A 33 -12.77 17.90 10.86
C LEU A 33 -13.78 17.53 9.78
N TRP A 34 -13.77 16.28 9.31
CA TRP A 34 -14.70 15.80 8.29
C TRP A 34 -16.16 16.04 8.66
N ARG A 35 -16.55 15.69 9.91
CA ARG A 35 -17.92 15.89 10.41
C ARG A 35 -18.35 17.36 10.51
N ARG A 36 -17.41 18.30 10.61
CA ARG A 36 -17.68 19.73 10.70
C ARG A 36 -17.83 20.41 9.34
N LEU A 37 -17.33 19.78 8.27
CA LEU A 37 -17.42 20.33 6.93
C LEU A 37 -18.87 20.33 6.43
N SER A 38 -19.21 21.34 5.65
CA SER A 38 -20.48 21.38 4.92
C SER A 38 -20.53 20.26 3.87
N PRO A 39 -21.72 19.82 3.43
CA PRO A 39 -21.83 18.85 2.34
C PRO A 39 -21.13 19.31 1.06
N GLU A 40 -21.13 20.62 0.79
CA GLU A 40 -20.44 21.22 -0.35
C GLU A 40 -18.92 21.06 -0.25
N ASP A 41 -18.33 21.36 0.92
CA ASP A 41 -16.89 21.23 1.14
C ASP A 41 -16.45 19.77 1.16
N GLN A 42 -17.28 18.87 1.72
CA GLN A 42 -17.02 17.43 1.66
C GLN A 42 -16.96 16.91 0.22
N ALA A 43 -17.82 17.43 -0.66
CA ALA A 43 -17.81 17.05 -2.07
C ALA A 43 -16.57 17.60 -2.80
N LYS A 44 -16.16 18.84 -2.50
CA LYS A 44 -14.96 19.45 -3.09
C LYS A 44 -13.66 18.81 -2.59
N PHE A 45 -13.61 18.41 -1.33
CA PHE A 45 -12.42 17.88 -0.67
C PHE A 45 -12.67 16.49 -0.10
N ASN A 46 -12.95 15.51 -0.94
CA ASN A 46 -13.22 14.15 -0.47
C ASN A 46 -11.95 13.43 0.04
N PHE A 47 -11.75 13.45 1.36
CA PHE A 47 -10.70 12.69 2.04
C PHE A 47 -11.26 11.58 2.96
N ASP A 48 -12.52 11.19 2.76
CA ASP A 48 -13.11 10.07 3.47
C ASP A 48 -12.64 8.74 2.87
N MET A 49 -11.68 8.11 3.55
CA MET A 49 -11.11 6.82 3.15
C MET A 49 -12.14 5.68 3.08
N LYS A 50 -13.33 5.84 3.67
CA LYS A 50 -14.42 4.85 3.55
C LYS A 50 -15.06 4.84 2.16
N LYS A 51 -14.96 5.94 1.42
CA LYS A 51 -15.51 6.08 0.07
C LYS A 51 -14.51 5.66 -1.02
N LEU A 52 -13.27 5.35 -0.64
CA LEU A 52 -12.26 4.88 -1.58
C LEU A 52 -12.59 3.43 -1.99
N ASP A 53 -12.64 3.19 -3.30
CA ASP A 53 -12.64 1.84 -3.85
C ASP A 53 -11.23 1.25 -3.72
N TRP A 54 -11.04 0.46 -2.67
CA TRP A 54 -9.74 -0.15 -2.34
C TRP A 54 -9.31 -1.18 -3.39
N ASP A 55 -10.24 -1.91 -3.99
CA ASP A 55 -9.93 -2.92 -4.99
C ASP A 55 -9.41 -2.24 -6.26
N HIS A 56 -10.09 -1.19 -6.72
CA HIS A 56 -9.64 -0.38 -7.85
C HIS A 56 -8.30 0.31 -7.56
N PHE A 57 -8.14 0.85 -6.35
CA PHE A 57 -6.89 1.49 -5.94
C PHE A 57 -5.72 0.50 -6.00
N PHE A 58 -5.84 -0.66 -5.35
CA PHE A 58 -4.76 -1.65 -5.31
C PHE A 58 -4.50 -2.29 -6.68
N TYR A 59 -5.55 -2.49 -7.49
CA TYR A 59 -5.40 -2.98 -8.86
C TYR A 59 -4.47 -2.07 -9.68
N ASN A 60 -4.70 -0.76 -9.64
CA ASN A 60 -3.86 0.19 -10.36
C ASN A 60 -2.48 0.36 -9.69
N TYR A 61 -2.45 0.41 -8.36
CA TYR A 61 -1.23 0.58 -7.58
C TYR A 61 -0.21 -0.54 -7.87
N ILE A 62 -0.64 -1.81 -7.81
CA ILE A 62 0.23 -2.97 -8.05
C ILE A 62 0.73 -2.99 -9.50
N ARG A 63 -0.12 -2.65 -10.47
CA ARG A 63 0.28 -2.53 -11.88
C ARG A 63 1.31 -1.42 -12.10
N GLY A 64 1.09 -0.26 -11.49
CA GLY A 64 2.04 0.84 -11.55
C GLY A 64 3.38 0.45 -10.91
N LEU A 65 3.36 -0.21 -9.76
CA LEU A 65 4.55 -0.72 -9.10
C LEU A 65 5.32 -1.69 -10.00
N ARG A 66 4.62 -2.64 -10.63
CA ARG A 66 5.20 -3.61 -11.56
C ARG A 66 5.96 -2.93 -12.71
N VAL A 67 5.27 -2.06 -13.44
CA VAL A 67 5.83 -1.44 -14.66
C VAL A 67 6.91 -0.42 -14.32
N TYR A 68 6.66 0.45 -13.33
CA TYR A 68 7.51 1.61 -13.11
C TYR A 68 8.62 1.39 -12.08
N LEU A 69 8.35 0.64 -11.01
CA LEU A 69 9.35 0.39 -9.95
C LEU A 69 10.14 -0.89 -10.25
N LEU A 70 9.44 -1.98 -10.56
CA LEU A 70 10.08 -3.28 -10.80
C LEU A 70 10.59 -3.45 -12.23
N LYS A 71 10.19 -2.55 -13.14
CA LYS A 71 10.54 -2.60 -14.57
C LYS A 71 10.14 -3.93 -15.23
N ASP A 72 9.03 -4.50 -14.75
CA ASP A 72 8.46 -5.74 -15.26
C ASP A 72 7.24 -5.40 -16.13
N ASP A 73 7.28 -5.83 -17.39
CA ASP A 73 6.24 -5.49 -18.36
C ASP A 73 4.93 -6.25 -18.07
N MET A 74 3.82 -5.79 -18.65
CA MET A 74 2.53 -6.45 -18.50
C MET A 74 2.45 -7.76 -19.31
N SER A 75 3.27 -7.92 -20.36
CA SER A 75 3.32 -9.14 -21.18
C SER A 75 3.82 -10.38 -20.44
N THR A 76 4.52 -10.23 -19.31
CA THR A 76 5.06 -11.34 -18.51
C THR A 76 4.04 -11.90 -17.51
N LEU A 77 2.86 -11.28 -17.38
CA LEU A 77 1.80 -11.74 -16.47
C LEU A 77 1.28 -13.16 -16.76
N PRO A 78 1.04 -13.59 -18.02
CA PRO A 78 0.60 -14.95 -18.31
C PRO A 78 1.61 -15.99 -17.80
N ASP A 79 2.91 -15.75 -18.00
CA ASP A 79 3.98 -16.64 -17.53
C ASP A 79 4.03 -16.71 -16.01
N ALA A 80 3.84 -15.58 -15.33
CA ALA A 80 3.78 -15.52 -13.87
C ALA A 80 2.58 -16.31 -13.32
N MET A 81 1.44 -16.26 -14.00
CA MET A 81 0.23 -16.98 -13.59
C MET A 81 0.35 -18.50 -13.76
N ILE A 82 1.07 -18.95 -14.81
CA ILE A 82 1.39 -20.38 -15.00
C ILE A 82 2.31 -20.89 -13.88
N ARG A 83 3.28 -20.09 -13.42
CA ARG A 83 4.22 -20.48 -12.35
C ARG A 83 3.60 -20.52 -10.95
N TRP A 84 2.49 -19.82 -10.76
CA TRP A 84 1.80 -19.74 -9.48
C TRP A 84 0.87 -20.94 -9.24
N ASN A 85 0.32 -21.51 -10.32
CA ASN A 85 -0.50 -22.73 -10.30
C ASN A 85 0.37 -23.99 -10.32
#